data_AF-A0A920PVX8-F1
#
_entry.id   AF-A0A920PVX8-F1
#
_cell.length_a   1.000
_cell.length_b   1.000
_cell.length_c   1.000
_cell.angle_alpha   90.00
_cell.angle_beta   90.00
_cell.angle_gamma   90.00
#
_symmetry.space_group_name_H-M   'P 1'
#
loop_
_entity.id
_entity.type
_entity.pdbx_description
1 polymer ?
#
loop_
_entity_poly.entity_id
_entity_poly.type
_entity_poly.pdbx_seq_one_letter_code
_entity_poly.pdbx_strand_id
1 'polypeptide(L)'
;MVAKMVEHHLRPTGMKDGDDWPTDRAIYRYFRDVGDVAIDTLYLCMADYLGAKGPALVHEEWINHARMVGHILHVGTSEPVSSKTTRLITGHDLMTHYNLQPGPEIGAVLQRVEGALGLW
;
A
#
# COMPACT_ATOMS: atom_id res chain seq x y z
N MET A 1 21.58 -1.72 -0.99
CA MET A 1 20.97 -0.50 -0.43
C MET A 1 20.71 0.54 -1.51
N VAL A 2 21.73 1.29 -1.99
CA VAL A 2 21.54 2.40 -2.98
C VAL A 2 20.87 1.95 -4.28
N ALA A 3 21.32 0.86 -4.91
CA ALA A 3 20.73 0.37 -6.16
C ALA A 3 19.22 0.08 -6.03
N LYS A 4 18.79 -0.45 -4.87
CA LYS A 4 17.38 -0.73 -4.57
C LYS A 4 16.56 0.55 -4.39
N MET A 5 17.13 1.58 -3.78
CA MET A 5 16.50 2.90 -3.71
C MET A 5 16.33 3.50 -5.11
N VAL A 6 17.36 3.42 -5.96
CA VAL A 6 17.30 3.88 -7.35
C VAL A 6 16.29 3.06 -8.17
N GLU A 7 16.16 1.77 -7.94
CA GLU A 7 15.14 0.95 -8.62
C GLU A 7 13.71 1.36 -8.23
N HIS A 8 13.50 1.78 -6.98
CA HIS A 8 12.15 2.04 -6.44
C HIS A 8 11.79 3.51 -6.23
N HIS A 9 12.65 4.48 -6.54
CA HIS A 9 12.41 5.90 -6.22
C HIS A 9 11.15 6.49 -6.88
N LEU A 10 10.71 5.97 -8.03
CA LEU A 10 9.45 6.39 -8.69
C LEU A 10 8.23 5.61 -8.20
N ARG A 11 8.42 4.55 -7.43
CA ARG A 11 7.31 3.70 -6.96
C ARG A 11 6.30 4.45 -6.09
N PRO A 12 6.68 5.39 -5.19
CA PRO A 12 5.71 6.11 -4.36
C PRO A 12 4.66 6.88 -5.16
N THR A 13 5.05 7.53 -6.25
CA THR A 13 4.12 8.28 -7.12
C THR A 13 3.19 7.35 -7.89
N GLY A 14 3.66 6.14 -8.23
CA GLY A 14 2.89 5.10 -8.92
C GLY A 14 1.91 4.30 -8.05
N MET A 15 1.83 4.58 -6.74
CA MET A 15 0.85 3.92 -5.85
C MET A 15 -0.53 4.61 -5.84
N LYS A 16 -0.65 5.77 -6.49
CA LYS A 16 -1.94 6.44 -6.66
C LYS A 16 -2.84 5.63 -7.59
N ASP A 17 -4.12 5.59 -7.28
CA ASP A 17 -5.15 5.05 -8.15
C ASP A 17 -5.95 6.22 -8.75
N GLY A 18 -5.55 6.67 -9.93
CA GLY A 18 -6.05 7.92 -10.49
C GLY A 18 -5.69 9.13 -9.62
N ASP A 19 -6.70 9.88 -9.20
CA ASP A 19 -6.56 11.06 -8.33
C ASP A 19 -6.55 10.71 -6.83
N ASP A 20 -6.80 9.44 -6.49
CA ASP A 20 -6.90 9.01 -5.09
C ASP A 20 -5.53 8.76 -4.45
N TRP A 21 -5.48 8.97 -3.13
CA TRP A 21 -4.29 8.69 -2.32
C TRP A 21 -3.97 7.18 -2.32
N PRO A 22 -2.69 6.80 -2.13
CA PRO A 22 -2.31 5.40 -1.95
C PRO A 22 -3.13 4.73 -0.84
N THR A 23 -3.72 3.58 -1.17
CA THR A 23 -4.47 2.76 -0.20
C THR A 23 -3.52 2.09 0.80
N ASP A 24 -4.02 1.75 2.00
CA ASP A 24 -3.25 1.03 3.02
C ASP A 24 -2.66 -0.27 2.48
N ARG A 25 -3.39 -0.96 1.60
CA ARG A 25 -2.92 -2.19 0.93
C ARG A 25 -1.73 -1.92 0.00
N ALA A 26 -1.75 -0.81 -0.75
CA ALA A 26 -0.65 -0.43 -1.62
C ALA A 26 0.59 -0.04 -0.79
N ILE A 27 0.37 0.74 0.28
CA ILE A 27 1.41 1.15 1.22
C ILE A 27 2.04 -0.08 1.90
N TYR A 28 1.24 -1.02 2.40
CA TYR A 28 1.72 -2.27 2.98
C TYR A 28 2.60 -3.06 1.99
N ARG A 29 2.15 -3.21 0.73
CA ARG A 29 2.94 -3.89 -0.31
C ARG A 29 4.26 -3.16 -0.59
N TYR A 30 4.24 -1.84 -0.61
CA TYR A 30 5.43 -1.02 -0.79
C TYR A 30 6.46 -1.28 0.32
N PHE A 31 6.08 -1.15 1.59
CA PHE A 31 6.99 -1.39 2.70
C PHE A 31 7.50 -2.83 2.73
N ARG A 32 6.64 -3.81 2.45
CA ARG A 32 7.03 -5.24 2.37
C ARG A 32 8.06 -5.50 1.26
N ASP A 33 7.85 -4.96 0.07
CA ASP A 33 8.69 -5.25 -1.10
C ASP A 33 10.00 -4.44 -1.07
N VAL A 34 9.92 -3.15 -0.70
CA VAL A 34 11.07 -2.25 -0.64
C VAL A 34 11.91 -2.50 0.61
N GLY A 35 11.29 -2.92 1.72
CA GLY A 35 11.97 -3.38 2.92
C GLY A 35 12.67 -2.28 3.70
N ASP A 36 13.92 -2.55 4.09
CA ASP A 36 14.75 -1.71 4.96
C ASP A 36 15.00 -0.29 4.42
N VAL A 37 15.01 -0.11 3.10
CA VAL A 37 15.23 1.20 2.45
C VAL A 37 13.96 1.95 2.09
N ALA A 38 12.79 1.50 2.55
CA ALA A 38 11.50 2.09 2.17
C ALA A 38 11.42 3.57 2.54
N ILE A 39 11.77 3.93 3.78
CA ILE A 39 11.75 5.33 4.24
C ILE A 39 12.75 6.17 3.44
N ASP A 40 13.97 5.69 3.26
CA ASP A 40 15.00 6.41 2.49
C ASP A 40 14.55 6.66 1.03
N THR A 41 13.84 5.69 0.45
CA THR A 41 13.29 5.78 -0.90
C THR A 41 12.19 6.84 -1.00
N LEU A 42 11.38 7.05 0.05
CA LEU A 42 10.39 8.13 0.08
C LEU A 42 11.04 9.52 0.10
N TYR A 43 12.13 9.70 0.86
CA TYR A 43 12.88 10.95 0.82
C TYR A 43 13.61 11.16 -0.50
N LEU A 44 14.14 10.09 -1.09
CA LEU A 44 14.73 10.14 -2.43
C LEU A 44 13.70 10.56 -3.48
N CYS A 45 12.48 10.03 -3.42
CA CYS A 45 11.36 10.44 -4.29
C CYS A 45 11.06 11.95 -4.19
N MET A 46 11.03 12.50 -2.97
CA MET A 46 10.81 13.94 -2.78
C MET A 46 11.97 14.78 -3.35
N ALA A 47 13.21 14.36 -3.12
CA ALA A 47 14.38 15.04 -3.64
C ALA A 47 14.42 15.00 -5.17
N ASP A 48 14.08 13.85 -5.77
CA ASP A 48 13.97 13.68 -7.22
C ASP A 48 12.91 14.61 -7.81
N TYR A 49 11.72 14.69 -7.19
CA TYR A 49 10.65 15.61 -7.61
C TYR A 49 11.12 17.08 -7.59
N LEU A 50 11.76 17.52 -6.50
CA LEU A 50 12.29 18.88 -6.38
C LEU A 50 13.40 19.16 -7.41
N GLY A 51 14.32 18.20 -7.59
CA GLY A 51 15.41 18.31 -8.56
C GLY A 51 14.92 18.36 -10.01
N ALA A 52 13.92 17.55 -10.34
CA ALA A 52 13.32 17.49 -11.68
C ALA A 52 12.52 18.76 -12.01
N LYS A 53 11.79 19.32 -11.05
CA LYS A 53 11.00 20.55 -11.25
C LYS A 53 11.87 21.81 -11.24
N GLY A 54 12.87 21.87 -10.35
CA GLY A 54 13.81 22.98 -10.26
C GLY A 54 13.10 24.35 -10.18
N PRO A 55 13.51 25.36 -10.99
CA PRO A 55 12.86 26.66 -11.03
C PRO A 55 11.38 26.65 -11.47
N ALA A 56 10.90 25.57 -12.10
CA ALA A 56 9.51 25.42 -12.54
C ALA A 56 8.60 24.80 -11.47
N LEU A 57 9.07 24.69 -10.22
CA LEU A 57 8.29 24.14 -9.12
C LEU A 57 7.02 24.96 -8.87
N VAL A 58 5.88 24.28 -8.93
CA VAL A 58 4.59 24.84 -8.49
C VAL A 58 4.38 24.47 -7.02
N HIS A 59 4.17 25.48 -6.17
CA HIS A 59 4.11 25.29 -4.72
C HIS A 59 2.97 24.36 -4.28
N GLU A 60 1.79 24.47 -4.92
CA GLU A 60 0.64 23.62 -4.60
C GLU A 60 0.87 22.16 -5.00
N GLU A 61 1.48 21.91 -6.16
CA GLU A 61 1.86 20.56 -6.59
C GLU A 61 2.86 19.94 -5.60
N TRP A 62 3.83 20.73 -5.14
CA TRP A 62 4.80 20.31 -4.14
C TRP A 62 4.12 19.93 -2.81
N ILE A 63 3.23 20.77 -2.30
CA ILE A 63 2.48 20.47 -1.07
C ILE A 63 1.70 19.17 -1.22
N ASN A 64 1.04 18.95 -2.36
CA ASN A 64 0.29 17.72 -2.62
C ASN A 64 1.22 16.49 -2.69
N HIS A 65 2.41 16.63 -3.30
CA HIS A 65 3.41 15.57 -3.33
C HIS A 65 3.94 15.25 -1.92
N ALA A 66 4.28 16.27 -1.13
CA ALA A 66 4.78 16.09 0.24
C ALA A 66 3.72 15.48 1.17
N ARG A 67 2.44 15.89 1.03
CA ARG A 67 1.31 15.29 1.76
C ARG A 67 1.14 13.80 1.42
N MET A 68 1.40 13.40 0.17
CA MET A 68 1.38 11.99 -0.23
C MET A 68 2.39 11.16 0.52
N VAL A 69 3.62 11.67 0.54
CA VAL A 69 4.73 11.00 1.20
C VAL A 69 4.47 10.96 2.71
N GLY A 70 3.92 12.04 3.28
CA GLY A 70 3.46 12.08 4.66
C GLY A 70 2.39 11.03 4.97
N HIS A 71 1.40 10.84 4.09
CA HIS A 71 0.38 9.79 4.22
C HIS A 71 1.00 8.39 4.19
N ILE A 72 1.88 8.12 3.21
CA ILE A 72 2.58 6.83 3.10
C ILE A 72 3.41 6.54 4.35
N LEU A 73 4.15 7.54 4.84
CA LEU A 73 4.92 7.43 6.08
C LEU A 73 4.00 7.14 7.26
N HIS A 74 2.97 7.95 7.46
CA HIS A 74 2.05 7.80 8.58
C HIS A 74 1.43 6.40 8.63
N VAL A 75 0.85 5.93 7.53
CA VAL A 75 0.23 4.60 7.47
C VAL A 75 1.28 3.49 7.60
N GLY A 76 2.41 3.60 6.90
CA GLY A 76 3.41 2.53 6.84
C GLY A 76 4.28 2.38 8.09
N THR A 77 4.40 3.43 8.91
CA THR A 77 5.14 3.40 10.18
C THR A 77 4.25 3.38 11.42
N SER A 78 2.94 3.55 11.26
CA SER A 78 2.01 3.35 12.36
C SER A 78 2.15 1.92 12.85
N GLU A 79 2.08 1.72 14.17
CA GLU A 79 1.91 0.37 14.70
C GLU A 79 0.72 -0.26 13.97
N PRO A 80 0.84 -1.50 13.48
CA PRO A 80 -0.31 -2.15 12.88
C PRO A 80 -1.41 -2.14 13.95
N VAL A 81 -2.45 -1.32 13.74
CA VAL A 81 -3.69 -1.38 14.52
C VAL A 81 -4.08 -2.83 14.44
N SER A 82 -3.87 -3.59 15.52
CA SER A 82 -3.77 -5.05 15.52
C SER A 82 -4.75 -5.68 14.53
N SER A 83 -4.32 -5.82 13.28
CA SER A 83 -5.11 -6.36 12.17
C SER A 83 -4.79 -7.83 12.02
N LYS A 84 -4.40 -8.47 13.14
CA LYS A 84 -4.73 -9.89 13.36
C LYS A 84 -6.23 -10.06 13.55
N THR A 85 -7.00 -9.49 12.64
CA THR A 85 -8.04 -10.27 12.02
C THR A 85 -7.35 -11.37 11.21
N THR A 86 -6.85 -12.40 11.91
CA THR A 86 -6.51 -13.64 11.25
C THR A 86 -7.80 -14.13 10.65
N ARG A 87 -7.93 -14.07 9.32
CA ARG A 87 -9.05 -14.69 8.62
C ARG A 87 -9.20 -16.11 9.15
N LEU A 88 -10.35 -16.43 9.74
CA LEU A 88 -10.60 -17.77 10.28
C LEU A 88 -10.56 -18.82 9.17
N ILE A 89 -10.98 -18.44 7.97
CA ILE A 89 -11.01 -19.27 6.77
C ILE A 89 -10.61 -18.46 5.55
N THR A 90 -9.96 -19.11 4.59
CA THR A 90 -9.59 -18.55 3.29
C THR A 90 -10.35 -19.23 2.15
N GLY A 91 -10.29 -18.65 0.95
CA GLY A 91 -10.86 -19.29 -0.23
C GLY A 91 -10.19 -20.63 -0.54
N HIS A 92 -8.90 -20.80 -0.21
CA HIS A 92 -8.20 -22.06 -0.39
C HIS A 92 -8.73 -23.16 0.54
N ASP A 93 -9.06 -22.81 1.78
CA ASP A 93 -9.65 -23.75 2.74
C ASP A 93 -11.01 -24.24 2.24
N LEU A 94 -11.84 -23.33 1.72
CA LEU A 94 -13.14 -23.67 1.16
C LEU A 94 -13.03 -24.58 -0.08
N MET A 95 -12.12 -24.27 -1.00
CA MET A 95 -11.89 -25.09 -2.19
C MET A 95 -11.37 -26.49 -1.82
N THR A 96 -10.45 -26.57 -0.87
CA THR A 96 -9.81 -27.84 -0.49
C THR A 96 -10.76 -28.74 0.30
N HIS A 97 -11.48 -28.20 1.29
CA HIS A 97 -12.34 -29.01 2.15
C HIS A 97 -13.66 -29.42 1.47
N TYR A 98 -14.19 -28.61 0.56
CA TYR A 98 -15.49 -28.84 -0.07
C TYR A 98 -15.39 -29.16 -1.57
N ASN A 99 -14.17 -29.31 -2.11
CA ASN A 99 -13.91 -29.58 -3.53
C ASN A 99 -14.59 -28.57 -4.47
N LEU A 100 -14.59 -27.30 -4.08
CA LEU A 100 -15.22 -26.22 -4.84
C LEU A 100 -14.29 -25.71 -5.93
N GLN A 101 -14.87 -25.38 -7.08
CA GLN A 101 -14.15 -24.65 -8.12
C GLN A 101 -14.09 -23.15 -7.77
N PRO A 102 -13.02 -22.44 -8.16
CA PRO A 102 -12.91 -21.01 -7.94
C PRO A 102 -14.09 -20.26 -8.58
N GLY A 103 -14.72 -19.36 -7.83
CA GLY A 103 -15.88 -18.60 -8.30
C GLY A 103 -16.33 -17.50 -7.34
N PRO A 104 -17.20 -16.58 -7.79
CA PRO A 104 -17.64 -15.41 -7.02
C PRO A 104 -18.37 -15.79 -5.71
N GLU A 105 -19.01 -16.96 -5.68
CA GLU A 105 -19.69 -17.50 -4.49
C GLU A 105 -18.74 -17.69 -3.31
N ILE A 106 -17.47 -18.03 -3.56
CA ILE A 106 -16.46 -18.16 -2.50
C ILE A 106 -16.21 -16.80 -1.83
N GLY A 107 -16.14 -15.73 -2.62
CA GLY A 107 -16.00 -14.37 -2.10
C GLY A 107 -17.21 -13.95 -1.25
N ALA A 108 -18.43 -14.28 -1.70
CA ALA A 108 -19.66 -13.98 -0.96
C ALA A 108 -19.72 -14.71 0.39
N VAL A 109 -19.26 -15.96 0.47
CA VAL A 109 -19.17 -16.71 1.73
C VAL A 109 -18.14 -16.08 2.67
N LEU A 110 -16.94 -15.77 2.17
CA LEU A 110 -15.90 -15.14 2.98
C LEU A 110 -16.35 -13.79 3.54
N GLN A 111 -17.04 -12.99 2.72
CA GLN A 111 -17.57 -11.69 3.12
C GLN A 111 -18.65 -11.81 4.21
N ARG A 112 -19.49 -12.85 4.18
CA ARG A 112 -20.46 -13.12 5.28
C ARG A 112 -19.76 -13.53 6.58
N VAL A 113 -18.67 -14.28 6.48
CA VAL A 113 -17.90 -14.71 7.66
C VAL A 113 -17.15 -13.53 8.28
N GLU A 114 -16.49 -12.70 7.47
CA GLU A 114 -15.88 -11.43 7.90
C GLU A 114 -16.96 -10.50 8.50
N GLY A 115 -18.11 -10.44 7.82
CA GLY A 115 -19.45 -10.07 8.29
C GLY A 115 -19.73 -10.25 9.77
N ALA A 116 -19.93 -11.51 10.13
CA ALA A 116 -20.38 -11.94 11.44
C ALA A 116 -19.34 -11.70 12.55
N LEU A 117 -18.07 -11.57 12.18
CA LEU A 117 -16.95 -11.43 13.09
C LEU A 117 -16.58 -9.96 13.35
N GLY A 118 -17.28 -9.00 12.74
CA GLY A 118 -17.00 -7.58 12.89
C GLY A 118 -15.67 -7.15 12.25
N LEU A 119 -15.28 -7.83 11.17
CA LEU A 119 -13.97 -7.71 10.52
C LEU A 119 -13.95 -6.75 9.33
N TRP A 120 -14.76 -5.69 9.39
CA TRP A 120 -14.93 -4.71 8.32
C TRP A 120 -14.02 -3.51 8.48
#